data_AF-A0A382MN99-F1
#
_entry.id   AF-A0A382MN99-F1
#
_cell.length_a   1.000
_cell.length_b   1.000
_cell.length_c   1.000
_cell.angle_alpha   90.00
_cell.angle_beta   90.00
_cell.angle_gamma   90.00
#
_symmetry.space_group_name_H-M   'P 1'
#
loop_
_entity.id
_entity.type
_entity.pdbx_description
1 polymer ?
#
loop_
_entity_poly.entity_id
_entity_poly.type
_entity_poly.pdbx_seq_one_letter_code
_entity_poly.pdbx_strand_id
1 'polypeptide(L)'
;MIKPLSLIALILCIIGIALFFYEQDPDKGLENLSGQALLKELDTKSLNKIRVQSSEGLLELHQSQEGWKEIGLDYPLSAEKIQEFLLELTDLRLGDLITKNPERHALFQLLAPPDDKQEWDEDKHAITVSLMRGDDSKLLEIHLGKDREQGSGQYLRYAGADEVYLLPESLEIDTDHNEWLSKSLLKINDE
;
A
#
# COMPACT_ATOMS: atom_id res chain seq x y z
N MET A 1 -36.94 -42.56 16.78
CA MET A 1 -35.65 -43.14 17.20
C MET A 1 -34.66 -42.99 16.07
N ILE A 2 -33.80 -41.98 16.12
CA ILE A 2 -32.77 -41.75 15.10
C ILE A 2 -31.63 -42.73 15.41
N LYS A 3 -31.26 -43.59 14.45
CA LYS A 3 -30.16 -44.55 14.66
C LYS A 3 -28.86 -43.77 14.87
N PRO A 4 -28.01 -44.13 15.85
CA PRO A 4 -26.79 -43.38 16.16
C PRO A 4 -25.87 -43.22 14.95
N LEU A 5 -25.88 -44.20 14.03
CA LEU A 5 -25.14 -44.14 12.77
C LEU A 5 -25.62 -43.02 11.83
N SER A 6 -26.93 -42.73 11.83
CA SER A 6 -27.51 -41.67 11.00
C SER A 6 -27.20 -40.27 11.54
N LEU A 7 -26.98 -40.16 12.86
CA LEU A 7 -26.58 -38.90 13.50
C LEU A 7 -25.12 -38.56 13.15
N ILE A 8 -24.24 -39.57 13.18
CA ILE A 8 -22.81 -39.40 12.86
C ILE A 8 -22.64 -39.01 11.38
N ALA A 9 -23.38 -39.67 10.48
CA ALA A 9 -23.35 -39.34 9.06
C ALA A 9 -23.80 -37.89 8.79
N LEU A 10 -24.83 -37.41 9.49
CA LEU A 10 -25.33 -36.04 9.35
C LEU A 10 -24.28 -35.01 9.82
N ILE A 11 -23.61 -35.28 10.94
CA ILE A 11 -22.55 -34.42 11.48
C ILE A 11 -21.37 -34.34 10.49
N LEU A 12 -20.95 -35.46 9.92
CA LEU A 12 -19.87 -35.48 8.92
C LEU A 12 -20.23 -34.71 7.65
N CYS A 13 -21.49 -34.79 7.19
CA CYS A 13 -21.95 -33.97 6.07
C CYS A 13 -21.91 -32.47 6.40
N ILE A 14 -22.33 -32.06 7.59
CA ILE A 14 -22.31 -30.65 8.00
C ILE A 14 -20.88 -30.13 8.10
N ILE A 15 -19.96 -30.92 8.65
CA ILE A 15 -18.54 -30.56 8.74
C ILE A 15 -17.92 -30.49 7.33
N GLY A 16 -18.22 -31.44 6.45
CA GLY A 16 -17.75 -31.42 5.07
C GLY A 16 -18.25 -30.20 4.29
N ILE A 17 -19.51 -29.81 4.50
CA ILE A 17 -20.09 -28.59 3.92
C ILE A 17 -19.43 -27.34 4.52
N ALA A 18 -19.22 -27.29 5.83
CA ALA A 18 -18.56 -26.17 6.50
C ALA A 18 -17.11 -26.01 6.03
N LEU A 19 -16.37 -27.11 5.85
CA LEU A 19 -15.02 -27.09 5.29
C LEU A 19 -15.02 -26.65 3.82
N PHE A 20 -15.98 -27.12 3.03
CA PHE A 20 -16.12 -26.69 1.63
C PHE A 20 -16.41 -25.19 1.49
N PHE A 21 -17.21 -24.61 2.39
CA PHE A 21 -17.43 -23.16 2.45
C PHE A 21 -16.26 -22.38 3.06
N TYR A 22 -15.42 -23.03 3.87
CA TYR A 22 -14.21 -22.42 4.44
C TYR A 22 -13.04 -22.40 3.45
N GLU A 23 -12.94 -23.39 2.56
CA GLU A 23 -11.97 -23.40 1.44
C GLU A 23 -12.44 -22.55 0.24
N GLN A 24 -13.72 -22.15 0.21
CA GLN A 24 -14.16 -21.01 -0.59
C GLN A 24 -13.88 -19.70 0.15
N ASP A 25 -12.61 -19.45 0.49
CA ASP A 25 -12.17 -18.06 0.46
C ASP A 25 -12.42 -17.61 -0.99
N PRO A 26 -13.26 -16.59 -1.23
CA PRO A 26 -13.38 -16.07 -2.56
C PRO A 26 -11.99 -15.55 -2.89
N ASP A 27 -11.25 -16.29 -3.70
CA ASP A 27 -10.42 -15.72 -4.75
C ASP A 27 -11.35 -14.74 -5.48
N LYS A 28 -11.53 -13.55 -4.90
CA LYS A 28 -12.09 -12.39 -5.56
C LYS A 28 -11.20 -12.28 -6.76
N GLY A 29 -11.74 -12.63 -7.92
CA GLY A 29 -11.00 -12.70 -9.17
C GLY A 29 -10.33 -11.36 -9.45
N LEU A 30 -9.15 -11.17 -8.88
CA LEU A 30 -8.19 -10.20 -9.30
C LEU A 30 -7.52 -10.89 -10.48
N GLU A 31 -8.12 -10.59 -11.64
CA GLU A 31 -7.51 -10.81 -12.95
C GLU A 31 -6.04 -10.44 -12.87
N ASN A 32 -5.17 -11.17 -13.55
CA ASN A 32 -3.76 -10.81 -13.59
C ASN A 32 -3.64 -9.36 -14.09
N LEU A 33 -3.29 -8.45 -13.17
CA LEU A 33 -3.22 -7.01 -13.43
C LEU A 33 -1.90 -6.61 -14.08
N SER A 34 -1.06 -7.57 -14.48
CA SER A 34 0.20 -7.30 -15.16
C SER A 34 -0.02 -6.44 -16.40
N GLY A 35 0.76 -5.36 -16.51
CA GLY A 35 0.68 -4.35 -17.56
C GLY A 35 -0.42 -3.29 -17.35
N GLN A 36 -1.28 -3.41 -16.34
CA GLN A 36 -2.25 -2.37 -15.98
C GLN A 36 -1.57 -1.27 -15.17
N ALA A 37 -2.08 -0.04 -15.28
CA ALA A 37 -1.67 1.05 -14.41
C ALA A 37 -1.96 0.69 -12.93
N LEU A 38 -1.04 1.03 -12.04
CA LEU A 38 -1.18 0.85 -10.60
C LEU A 38 -2.43 1.58 -10.08
N LEU A 39 -2.69 2.76 -10.63
CA LEU A 39 -3.91 3.54 -10.42
C LEU A 39 -4.71 3.57 -11.72
N LYS A 40 -5.91 2.97 -11.71
CA LYS A 40 -6.80 3.05 -12.88
C LYS A 40 -7.29 4.48 -13.13
N GLU A 41 -7.69 5.18 -12.07
CA GLU A 41 -8.13 6.58 -12.12
C GLU A 41 -7.81 7.26 -10.78
N LEU A 42 -6.94 8.27 -10.80
CA LEU A 42 -6.70 9.15 -9.65
C LEU A 42 -7.48 10.46 -9.87
N ASP A 43 -8.59 10.64 -9.16
CA ASP A 43 -9.23 11.96 -9.11
C ASP A 43 -8.48 12.86 -8.13
N THR A 44 -7.48 13.56 -8.67
CA THR A 44 -6.62 14.51 -7.95
C THR A 44 -7.40 15.63 -7.27
N LYS A 45 -8.64 15.92 -7.70
CA LYS A 45 -9.51 16.91 -7.04
C LYS A 45 -10.14 16.37 -5.76
N SER A 46 -10.23 15.06 -5.62
CA SER A 46 -10.76 14.39 -4.45
C SER A 46 -9.69 13.99 -3.44
N LEU A 47 -8.42 13.95 -3.87
CA LEU A 47 -7.28 13.59 -3.04
C LEU A 47 -6.99 14.70 -2.03
N ASN A 48 -7.25 14.44 -0.74
CA ASN A 48 -7.02 15.41 0.32
C ASN A 48 -5.89 15.01 1.27
N LYS A 49 -5.50 13.74 1.29
CA LYS A 49 -4.52 13.23 2.25
C LYS A 49 -3.63 12.16 1.62
N ILE A 50 -2.33 12.28 1.86
CA ILE A 50 -1.31 11.30 1.50
C ILE A 50 -0.67 10.85 2.81
N ARG A 51 -0.62 9.55 3.04
CA ARG A 51 -0.01 8.97 4.23
C ARG A 51 1.06 7.99 3.79
N VAL A 52 2.28 8.18 4.29
CA VAL A 52 3.40 7.27 4.08
C VAL A 52 3.84 6.75 5.44
N GLN A 53 3.79 5.44 5.65
CA GLN A 53 4.24 4.79 6.87
C GLN A 53 5.50 3.99 6.55
N SER A 54 6.60 4.32 7.23
CA SER A 54 7.93 3.72 7.06
C SER A 54 8.56 3.39 8.42
N SER A 55 9.76 2.81 8.39
CA SER A 55 10.58 2.59 9.59
C SER A 55 10.95 3.90 10.32
N GLU A 56 10.92 5.04 9.62
CA GLU A 56 11.21 6.36 10.21
C GLU A 56 9.99 6.94 10.94
N GLY A 57 8.78 6.57 10.52
CA GLY A 57 7.54 6.97 11.18
C GLY A 57 6.37 7.12 10.21
N LEU A 58 5.37 7.88 10.67
CA LEU A 58 4.18 8.19 9.91
C LEU A 58 4.29 9.62 9.36
N LEU A 59 4.34 9.75 8.04
CA LEU A 59 4.27 11.01 7.31
C LEU A 59 2.83 11.22 6.84
N GLU A 60 2.19 12.31 7.27
CA GLU A 60 0.81 12.65 6.88
C GLU A 60 0.74 14.02 6.22
N LEU A 61 0.53 14.03 4.90
CA LEU A 61 0.38 15.25 4.10
C LEU A 61 -1.10 15.52 3.86
N HIS A 62 -1.51 16.76 4.10
CA HIS A 62 -2.88 17.23 3.99
C HIS A 62 -2.99 18.37 3.00
N GLN A 63 -3.96 18.28 2.10
CA GLN A 63 -4.28 19.37 1.20
C GLN A 63 -5.12 20.43 1.93
N SER A 64 -4.63 21.65 1.96
CA SER A 64 -5.32 22.84 2.47
C SER A 64 -5.58 23.85 1.34
N GLN A 65 -6.36 24.90 1.62
CA GLN A 65 -6.63 25.98 0.67
C GLN A 65 -5.35 26.74 0.24
N GLU A 66 -4.33 26.72 1.08
CA GLU A 66 -3.03 27.38 0.84
C GLU A 66 -1.99 26.44 0.22
N GLY A 67 -2.34 25.17 -0.03
CA GLY A 67 -1.42 24.13 -0.53
C GLY A 67 -1.30 22.94 0.43
N TRP A 68 -0.33 22.07 0.16
CA TRP A 68 -0.06 20.88 0.97
C TRP A 68 0.71 21.23 2.24
N LYS A 69 0.27 20.67 3.38
CA LYS A 69 0.89 20.85 4.70
C LYS A 69 0.98 19.51 5.43
N GLU A 70 1.99 19.33 6.27
CA GLU A 70 2.12 18.14 7.12
C GLU A 70 1.50 18.39 8.50
N ILE A 71 0.88 17.38 9.11
CA ILE A 71 0.44 17.49 10.50
C ILE A 71 1.67 17.59 11.42
N GLY A 72 1.85 18.76 12.05
CA GLY A 72 2.89 18.98 13.05
C GLY A 72 4.05 19.86 12.60
N LEU A 73 4.13 20.19 11.30
CA LEU A 73 5.06 21.19 10.77
C LEU A 73 4.30 22.42 10.27
N ASP A 74 4.74 23.60 10.69
CA ASP A 74 4.13 24.88 10.28
C ASP A 74 4.75 25.44 8.98
N TYR A 75 5.39 24.57 8.19
CA TYR A 75 6.09 24.94 6.95
C TYR A 75 5.33 24.43 5.71
N PRO A 76 5.29 25.22 4.61
CA PRO A 76 4.66 24.80 3.38
C PRO A 76 5.48 23.71 2.67
N LEU A 77 4.80 22.67 2.19
CA LEU A 77 5.42 21.60 1.39
C LEU A 77 5.59 22.03 -0.07
N SER A 78 6.54 21.40 -0.76
CA SER A 78 6.74 21.61 -2.19
C SER A 78 5.59 20.98 -2.98
N ALA A 79 4.67 21.82 -3.46
CA ALA A 79 3.58 21.36 -4.31
C ALA A 79 4.07 20.71 -5.62
N GLU A 80 5.24 21.11 -6.11
CA GLU A 80 5.89 20.53 -7.30
C GLU A 80 6.31 19.07 -7.04
N LYS A 81 7.04 18.81 -5.94
CA LYS A 81 7.45 17.45 -5.57
C LYS A 81 6.26 16.51 -5.37
N ILE A 82 5.19 17.00 -4.73
CA ILE A 82 3.97 16.20 -4.52
C ILE A 82 3.30 15.89 -5.86
N GLN A 83 3.26 16.83 -6.80
CA GLN A 83 2.72 16.57 -8.14
C GLN A 83 3.58 15.57 -8.91
N GLU A 84 4.91 15.71 -8.87
CA GLU A 84 5.84 14.75 -9.50
C GLU A 84 5.63 13.34 -8.96
N PHE A 85 5.57 13.18 -7.64
CA PHE A 85 5.29 11.90 -7.00
C PHE A 85 3.94 11.30 -7.43
N LEU A 86 2.86 12.09 -7.45
CA LEU A 86 1.55 11.61 -7.89
C LEU A 86 1.52 11.24 -9.38
N LEU A 87 2.28 11.95 -10.21
CA LEU A 87 2.44 11.64 -11.63
C LEU A 87 3.19 10.33 -11.82
N GLU A 88 4.31 10.14 -11.13
CA GLU A 88 5.08 8.90 -11.14
C GLU A 88 4.21 7.70 -10.73
N LEU A 89 3.48 7.83 -9.62
CA LEU A 89 2.58 6.78 -9.14
C LEU A 89 1.45 6.45 -10.13
N THR A 90 0.99 7.44 -10.91
CA THR A 90 -0.07 7.25 -11.91
C THR A 90 0.46 6.62 -13.21
N ASP A 91 1.69 6.94 -13.61
CA ASP A 91 2.33 6.35 -14.79
C ASP A 91 2.84 4.92 -14.52
N LEU A 92 3.09 4.60 -13.25
CA LEU A 92 3.60 3.32 -12.83
C LEU A 92 2.65 2.18 -13.20
N ARG A 93 3.21 1.14 -13.83
CA ARG A 93 2.47 -0.06 -14.24
C ARG A 93 2.89 -1.26 -13.42
N LEU A 94 1.92 -2.09 -13.07
CA LEU A 94 2.18 -3.38 -12.45
C LEU A 94 2.93 -4.27 -13.44
N GLY A 95 4.02 -4.89 -13.01
CA GLY A 95 4.68 -5.93 -13.79
C GLY A 95 4.11 -7.31 -13.49
N ASP A 96 4.97 -8.31 -13.36
CA ASP A 96 4.56 -9.70 -13.25
C ASP A 96 3.96 -10.02 -11.87
N LEU A 97 2.94 -10.89 -11.85
CA LEU A 97 2.45 -11.50 -10.62
C LEU A 97 3.47 -12.55 -10.14
N ILE A 98 4.01 -12.36 -8.94
CA ILE A 98 5.06 -13.21 -8.35
C ILE A 98 4.46 -14.33 -7.51
N THR A 99 3.50 -14.00 -6.66
CA THR A 99 2.82 -14.99 -5.81
C THR A 99 1.46 -14.52 -5.35
N LYS A 100 0.62 -15.46 -4.94
CA LYS A 100 -0.63 -15.22 -4.23
C LYS A 100 -0.62 -15.85 -2.82
N ASN A 101 0.53 -16.39 -2.38
CA ASN A 101 0.62 -17.07 -1.09
C ASN A 101 0.97 -16.04 0.01
N PRO A 102 0.08 -15.80 0.99
CA PRO A 102 0.32 -14.84 2.07
C PRO A 102 1.51 -15.19 2.96
N GLU A 103 1.85 -16.48 3.11
CA GLU A 103 3.01 -16.91 3.90
C GLU A 103 4.34 -16.38 3.35
N ARG A 104 4.35 -15.96 2.08
CA ARG A 104 5.55 -15.42 1.41
C ARG A 104 5.67 -13.91 1.52
N HIS A 105 4.68 -13.20 2.06
CA HIS A 105 4.73 -11.73 2.16
C HIS A 105 5.98 -11.26 2.91
N ALA A 106 6.35 -11.93 4.01
CA ALA A 106 7.56 -11.60 4.77
C ALA A 106 8.85 -11.72 3.95
N LEU A 107 8.94 -12.66 3.01
CA LEU A 107 10.12 -12.86 2.17
C LEU A 107 10.38 -11.68 1.22
N PHE A 108 9.34 -10.93 0.90
CA PHE A 108 9.37 -9.76 0.03
C PHE A 108 9.32 -8.44 0.80
N GLN A 109 9.37 -8.48 2.14
CA GLN A 109 9.17 -7.32 3.01
C GLN A 109 7.79 -6.66 2.81
N LEU A 110 6.73 -7.47 2.65
CA LEU A 110 5.38 -6.99 2.35
C LEU A 110 4.39 -7.11 3.50
N LEU A 111 4.86 -7.42 4.71
CA LEU A 111 3.97 -7.38 5.88
C LEU A 111 3.46 -5.96 6.11
N ALA A 112 2.19 -5.84 6.47
CA ALA A 112 1.62 -4.55 6.80
C ALA A 112 2.38 -3.95 8.00
N PRO A 113 2.68 -2.64 7.98
CA PRO A 113 3.44 -2.00 9.04
C PRO A 113 2.71 -2.15 10.38
N PRO A 114 3.45 -2.42 11.47
CA PRO A 114 2.85 -2.56 12.79
C PRO A 114 2.34 -1.22 13.31
N ASP A 115 1.39 -1.28 14.25
CA ASP A 115 0.87 -0.09 14.92
C ASP A 115 1.93 0.56 15.83
N ASP A 116 2.82 -0.25 16.43
CA ASP A 116 3.95 0.22 17.22
C ASP A 116 5.25 0.18 16.40
N LYS A 117 5.94 1.32 16.33
CA LYS A 117 7.25 1.46 15.69
C LYS A 117 8.29 0.49 16.27
N GLN A 118 8.18 0.09 17.54
CA GLN A 118 9.10 -0.84 18.19
C GLN A 118 8.97 -2.28 17.67
N GLU A 119 7.82 -2.62 17.09
CA GLU A 119 7.57 -3.92 16.46
C GLU A 119 7.99 -3.91 14.98
N TRP A 120 8.47 -2.76 14.47
CA TRP A 120 8.94 -2.65 13.10
C TRP A 120 10.17 -3.53 12.90
N ASP A 121 10.10 -4.34 11.85
CA ASP A 121 11.15 -5.23 11.37
C ASP A 121 11.38 -4.87 9.91
N GLU A 122 12.51 -4.22 9.63
CA GLU A 122 12.89 -3.76 8.29
C GLU A 122 13.04 -4.93 7.30
N ASP A 123 13.29 -6.14 7.79
CA ASP A 123 13.41 -7.33 6.96
C ASP A 123 12.06 -7.99 6.63
N LYS A 124 10.95 -7.46 7.14
CA LYS A 124 9.61 -8.06 6.94
C LYS A 124 8.52 -7.07 6.58
N HIS A 125 8.58 -5.84 7.10
CA HIS A 125 7.51 -4.87 6.97
C HIS A 125 7.71 -3.96 5.76
N ALA A 126 6.61 -3.68 5.09
CA ALA A 126 6.57 -2.79 3.93
C ALA A 126 6.44 -1.33 4.33
N ILE A 127 6.98 -0.48 3.47
CA ILE A 127 6.58 0.93 3.41
C ILE A 127 5.17 0.98 2.85
N THR A 128 4.26 1.63 3.56
CA THR A 128 2.85 1.73 3.15
C THR A 128 2.54 3.11 2.66
N VAL A 129 2.02 3.21 1.44
CA VAL A 129 1.52 4.46 0.86
C VAL A 129 0.01 4.38 0.77
N SER A 130 -0.67 5.33 1.40
CA SER A 130 -2.11 5.48 1.34
C SER A 130 -2.49 6.84 0.76
N LEU A 131 -3.34 6.82 -0.26
CA LEU A 131 -4.00 7.99 -0.81
C LEU A 131 -5.43 8.01 -0.31
N MET A 132 -5.86 9.11 0.29
CA MET A 132 -7.18 9.23 0.90
C MET A 132 -7.92 10.48 0.40
N ARG A 133 -9.23 10.33 0.26
CA ARG A 133 -10.15 11.42 -0.07
C ARG A 133 -10.48 12.23 1.19
N GLY A 134 -11.03 13.43 1.00
CA GLY A 134 -11.48 14.30 2.09
C GLY A 134 -12.56 13.73 3.03
N ASP A 135 -13.23 12.63 2.65
CA ASP A 135 -14.17 11.87 3.48
C ASP A 135 -13.49 10.70 4.22
N ASP A 136 -12.16 10.66 4.24
CA ASP A 136 -11.32 9.57 4.75
C ASP A 136 -11.50 8.22 4.04
N SER A 137 -12.16 8.19 2.87
CA SER A 137 -12.17 6.99 2.03
C SER A 137 -10.81 6.76 1.37
N LYS A 138 -10.34 5.50 1.39
CA LYS A 138 -9.07 5.11 0.76
C LYS A 138 -9.25 5.05 -0.76
N LEU A 139 -8.49 5.87 -1.49
CA LEU A 139 -8.40 5.84 -2.95
C LEU A 139 -7.42 4.75 -3.40
N LEU A 140 -6.30 4.64 -2.68
CA LEU A 140 -5.27 3.63 -2.91
C LEU A 140 -4.58 3.33 -1.59
N GLU A 141 -4.24 2.07 -1.37
CA GLU A 141 -3.35 1.67 -0.29
C GLU A 141 -2.47 0.52 -0.80
N ILE A 142 -1.16 0.77 -0.81
CA ILE A 142 -0.16 -0.17 -1.32
C ILE A 142 0.93 -0.39 -0.28
N HIS A 143 1.48 -1.58 -0.29
CA HIS A 143 2.62 -2.01 0.50
C HIS A 143 3.79 -2.22 -0.46
N LEU A 144 4.88 -1.50 -0.24
CA LEU A 144 6.11 -1.54 -1.00
C LEU A 144 7.17 -2.27 -0.18
N GLY A 145 7.70 -3.32 -0.76
CA GLY A 145 8.70 -4.16 -0.14
C GLY A 145 10.09 -3.88 -0.68
N LYS A 146 10.95 -4.90 -0.58
CA LYS A 146 12.33 -4.80 -1.05
C LYS A 146 12.44 -4.65 -2.56
N ASP A 147 13.56 -4.09 -2.98
CA ASP A 147 14.01 -4.20 -4.36
C ASP A 147 14.39 -5.63 -4.73
N ARG A 148 14.34 -5.90 -6.02
CA ARG A 148 14.77 -7.17 -6.57
C ARG A 148 16.29 -7.30 -6.41
N GLU A 149 16.73 -8.39 -5.76
CA GLU A 149 18.16 -8.66 -5.56
C GLU A 149 18.95 -8.81 -6.87
N GLN A 150 18.29 -9.19 -7.96
CA GLN A 150 18.90 -9.42 -9.27
C GLN A 150 18.05 -8.78 -10.37
N GLY A 151 18.53 -7.67 -10.93
CA GLY A 151 17.82 -6.87 -11.93
C GLY A 151 17.15 -5.64 -11.30
N SER A 152 16.32 -4.96 -12.08
CA SER A 152 15.54 -3.80 -11.63
C SER A 152 14.15 -4.22 -11.16
N GLY A 153 13.55 -3.38 -10.32
CA GLY A 153 12.17 -3.50 -9.90
C GLY A 153 12.01 -3.73 -8.39
N GLN A 154 10.79 -3.52 -7.93
CA GLN A 154 10.43 -3.57 -6.51
C GLN A 154 9.16 -4.40 -6.31
N TYR A 155 9.07 -5.14 -5.20
CA TYR A 155 7.85 -5.89 -4.89
C TYR A 155 6.78 -4.97 -4.31
N LEU A 156 5.54 -5.15 -4.77
CA LEU A 156 4.37 -4.40 -4.33
C LEU A 156 3.21 -5.35 -4.07
N ARG A 157 2.38 -5.04 -3.08
CA ARG A 157 1.02 -5.59 -2.97
C ARG A 157 0.02 -4.50 -2.61
N TYR A 158 -1.24 -4.71 -2.97
CA TYR A 158 -2.33 -3.88 -2.46
C TYR A 158 -2.66 -4.27 -1.00
N ALA A 159 -3.08 -3.30 -0.21
CA ALA A 159 -3.53 -3.59 1.15
C ALA A 159 -4.78 -4.49 1.14
N GLY A 160 -4.74 -5.54 1.96
CA GLY A 160 -5.80 -6.56 2.01
C GLY A 160 -5.82 -7.54 0.83
N ALA A 161 -4.85 -7.47 -0.10
CA ALA A 161 -4.66 -8.45 -1.15
C ALA A 161 -3.46 -9.36 -0.83
N ASP A 162 -3.57 -10.62 -1.28
CA ASP A 162 -2.49 -11.61 -1.14
C ASP A 162 -1.56 -11.64 -2.35
N GLU A 163 -1.97 -11.03 -3.46
CA GLU A 163 -1.17 -10.93 -4.67
C GLU A 163 0.02 -9.99 -4.49
N VAL A 164 1.20 -10.52 -4.81
CA VAL A 164 2.45 -9.79 -4.88
C VAL A 164 2.81 -9.59 -6.35
N TYR A 165 2.97 -8.34 -6.75
CA TYR A 165 3.42 -7.94 -8.07
C TYR A 165 4.87 -7.45 -8.00
N LEU A 166 5.60 -7.63 -9.10
CA LEU A 166 6.91 -7.02 -9.30
C LEU A 166 6.74 -5.80 -10.19
N LEU A 167 7.01 -4.61 -9.66
CA LEU A 167 7.11 -3.41 -10.46
C LEU A 167 8.37 -3.47 -11.33
N PRO A 168 8.32 -2.98 -12.58
CA PRO A 168 9.49 -2.95 -13.46
C PRO A 168 10.57 -1.98 -12.96
N GLU A 169 10.15 -0.91 -12.29
CA GLU A 169 10.99 0.14 -11.73
C GLU A 169 10.70 0.27 -10.23
N SER A 170 11.72 0.66 -9.46
CA SER A 170 11.58 0.91 -8.03
C SER A 170 10.98 2.30 -7.83
N LEU A 171 10.02 2.41 -6.92
CA LEU A 171 9.40 3.69 -6.61
C LEU A 171 10.25 4.40 -5.55
N GLU A 172 10.89 5.51 -5.91
CA GLU A 172 11.64 6.33 -4.97
C GLU A 172 10.66 7.13 -4.11
N ILE A 173 10.53 6.76 -2.84
CA ILE A 173 9.72 7.51 -1.87
C ILE A 173 10.64 8.13 -0.85
N ASP A 174 10.65 9.45 -0.83
CA ASP A 174 11.22 10.21 0.26
C ASP A 174 10.43 9.92 1.55
N THR A 175 11.02 9.19 2.50
CA THR A 175 10.39 8.93 3.80
C THR A 175 10.65 10.02 4.84
N ASP A 176 11.57 10.95 4.53
CA ASP A 176 11.92 12.08 5.39
C ASP A 176 11.05 13.31 5.07
N HIS A 177 10.37 13.85 6.08
CA HIS A 177 9.58 15.09 5.97
C HIS A 177 10.37 16.25 5.35
N ASN A 178 11.68 16.35 5.61
CA ASN A 178 12.52 17.44 5.13
C ASN A 178 12.66 17.46 3.61
N GLU A 179 12.57 16.31 2.97
CA GLU A 179 12.65 16.23 1.51
C GLU A 179 11.36 16.71 0.84
N TRP A 180 10.22 16.67 1.54
CA TRP A 180 8.95 17.21 1.02
C TRP A 180 8.78 18.72 1.25
N LEU A 181 9.61 19.34 2.09
CA LEU A 181 9.55 20.77 2.38
C LEU A 181 9.86 21.62 1.13
N SER A 182 9.18 22.76 1.01
CA SER A 182 9.49 23.73 -0.04
C SER A 182 10.86 24.37 0.21
N LYS A 183 11.88 23.94 -0.54
CA LYS A 183 13.26 24.48 -0.47
C LYS A 183 13.38 25.93 -1.02
N SER A 184 12.27 26.63 -1.26
CA SER A 184 12.24 27.97 -1.86
C SER A 184 12.45 29.14 -0.88
N LEU A 185 12.77 28.88 0.40
CA LEU A 185 12.97 29.92 1.43
C LEU A 185 14.40 30.49 1.53
N LEU A 186 15.20 30.44 0.46
CA LEU A 186 16.49 31.15 0.37
C LEU A 186 16.58 31.99 -0.90
N LYS A 187 15.61 32.88 -1.14
CA LYS A 187 15.92 34.15 -1.79
C LYS A 187 16.09 35.20 -0.70
N ILE A 188 17.27 35.19 -0.06
CA ILE A 188 17.74 36.40 0.62
C ILE A 188 17.87 37.42 -0.51
N ASN A 189 17.02 38.44 -0.51
CA ASN A 189 17.25 39.64 -1.32
C ASN A 189 18.59 40.20 -0.85
N ASP A 190 19.65 39.97 -1.62
CA ASP A 190 20.81 40.85 -1.59
C ASP A 190 20.37 42.17 -2.23
N GLU A 191 20.13 43.16 -1.38
CA GLU A 191 20.07 44.58 -1.76
C GLU A 191 21.48 45.15 -1.94
#